data_AF-G4ZGC6-F1
#
_entry.id   AF-G4ZGC6-F1
#
_cell.length_a   1.000
_cell.length_b   1.000
_cell.length_c   1.000
_cell.angle_alpha   90.00
_cell.angle_beta   90.00
_cell.angle_gamma   90.00
#
_symmetry.space_group_name_H-M   'P 1'
#
loop_
_entity.id
_entity.type
_entity.pdbx_description
1 polymer ?
#
loop_
_entity_poly.entity_id
_entity_poly.type
_entity_poly.pdbx_seq_one_letter_code
_entity_poly.pdbx_strand_id
1 'polypeptide(L)'
;LDRRAAIWHRYPGVEYVLSIRLSPALRWCEYRLEQRVDGEFPEGDHRAEILPIDQNAVLEFNAHRLLGVPANAVLHPGLNNPVVVNLSVQVEQLRRSMAAPRERPI
;
A
#
# COMPACT_ATOMS: atom_id res chain seq x y z
N LEU A 1 7.39 10.36 -5.46
CA LEU A 1 6.80 9.00 -5.60
C LEU A 1 6.15 8.80 -6.98
N ASP A 2 6.43 9.65 -7.97
CA ASP A 2 5.41 9.98 -8.98
C ASP A 2 5.60 9.33 -10.33
N ARG A 3 6.79 9.45 -10.93
CA ARG A 3 6.94 9.14 -12.35
C ARG A 3 6.88 7.66 -12.69
N ARG A 4 7.28 6.78 -11.77
CA ARG A 4 7.28 5.32 -11.99
C ARG A 4 5.95 4.67 -11.61
N ALA A 5 5.25 5.21 -10.61
CA ALA A 5 3.97 4.65 -10.17
C ALA A 5 2.85 4.89 -11.19
N ALA A 6 2.89 6.01 -11.91
CA ALA A 6 1.88 6.38 -12.91
C ALA A 6 1.75 5.39 -14.09
N ILE A 7 2.76 4.54 -14.33
CA ILE A 7 2.63 3.49 -15.37
C ILE A 7 1.50 2.51 -15.06
N TRP A 8 1.25 2.26 -13.76
CA TRP A 8 0.23 1.33 -13.30
C TRP A 8 -1.19 1.81 -13.58
N HIS A 9 -1.40 3.12 -13.71
CA HIS A 9 -2.72 3.70 -14.02
C HIS A 9 -3.28 3.23 -15.37
N ARG A 10 -2.39 2.86 -16.31
CA ARG A 10 -2.78 2.42 -17.66
C ARG A 10 -3.35 1.00 -17.72
N TYR A 11 -3.25 0.24 -16.63
CA TYR A 11 -3.73 -1.14 -16.59
C TYR A 11 -5.15 -1.16 -16.00
N PRO A 12 -6.16 -1.63 -16.77
CA PRO A 12 -7.56 -1.62 -16.33
C PRO A 12 -7.83 -2.44 -15.07
N GLY A 13 -7.07 -3.51 -14.84
CA GLY A 13 -7.21 -4.37 -13.66
C GLY A 13 -6.55 -3.83 -12.39
N VAL A 14 -5.88 -2.67 -12.45
CA VAL A 14 -5.25 -2.07 -11.28
C VAL A 14 -6.24 -1.13 -10.60
N GLU A 15 -6.71 -1.54 -9.43
CA GLU A 15 -7.65 -0.79 -8.60
C GLU A 15 -6.96 0.14 -7.59
N TYR A 16 -5.77 -0.26 -7.12
CA TYR A 16 -4.99 0.44 -6.11
C TYR A 16 -3.52 0.52 -6.54
N VAL A 17 -2.87 1.65 -6.24
CA VAL A 17 -1.41 1.82 -6.37
C VAL A 17 -0.89 2.38 -5.04
N LEU A 18 -0.28 1.51 -4.24
CA LEU A 18 0.42 1.91 -3.02
C LEU A 18 1.90 2.13 -3.33
N SER A 19 2.35 3.37 -3.23
CA SER A 19 3.76 3.74 -3.40
C SER A 19 4.38 4.01 -2.04
N ILE A 20 5.47 3.33 -1.70
CA ILE A 20 6.19 3.48 -0.42
C ILE A 20 7.61 3.96 -0.70
N ARG A 21 8.07 4.97 0.04
CA ARG A 21 9.43 5.50 -0.03
C ARG A 21 10.08 5.36 1.35
N LEU A 22 11.19 4.62 1.40
CA LEU A 22 11.93 4.39 2.63
C LEU A 22 13.35 4.93 2.48
N SER A 23 13.82 5.65 3.49
CA SER A 23 15.23 6.00 3.60
C SER A 23 16.09 4.78 3.96
N PRO A 24 17.39 4.75 3.60
CA PRO A 24 18.27 3.62 3.93
C PRO A 24 18.35 3.28 5.42
N ALA A 25 18.17 4.27 6.30
CA ALA A 25 18.19 4.11 7.76
C ALA A 25 16.78 4.18 8.38
N LEU A 26 15.72 4.14 7.57
CA LEU A 26 14.32 4.22 8.02
C LEU A 26 14.00 5.44 8.92
N ARG A 27 14.74 6.53 8.75
CA ARG A 27 14.55 7.82 9.44
C ARG A 27 13.37 8.61 8.86
N TRP A 28 13.24 8.58 7.54
CA TRP A 28 12.07 9.10 6.83
C TRP A 28 11.43 7.97 6.02
N CYS A 29 10.11 7.86 6.17
CA CYS A 29 9.26 6.84 5.57
C CYS A 29 7.97 7.54 5.14
N GLU A 30 7.63 7.43 3.86
CA GLU A 30 6.49 8.12 3.25
C GLU A 30 5.71 7.13 2.40
N TYR A 31 4.42 7.35 2.26
CA TYR A 31 3.58 6.59 1.35
C TYR A 31 2.62 7.50 0.60
N ARG A 32 2.10 6.97 -0.50
CA ARG A 32 0.89 7.48 -1.16
C ARG A 32 0.06 6.30 -1.59
N LEU A 33 -1.24 6.34 -1.28
CA LEU A 33 -2.21 5.38 -1.78
C LEU A 33 -3.09 6.07 -2.82
N GLU A 34 -3.03 5.59 -4.06
CA GLU A 34 -3.92 6.00 -5.13
C GLU A 34 -4.93 4.87 -5.37
N GLN A 35 -6.20 5.22 -5.60
CA GLN A 35 -7.25 4.26 -5.95
C GLN A 35 -8.09 4.82 -7.08
N ARG A 36 -8.69 3.94 -7.88
CA ARG A 36 -9.66 4.38 -8.88
C ARG A 36 -10.91 4.93 -8.19
N VAL A 37 -11.41 6.06 -8.68
CA VAL A 37 -12.69 6.67 -8.36
C VAL A 37 -13.47 6.75 -9.67
N ASP A 38 -14.68 6.20 -9.70
CA ASP A 38 -15.51 6.11 -10.92
C ASP A 38 -14.79 5.52 -12.14
N GLY A 39 -13.91 4.56 -11.88
CA GLY A 39 -13.17 3.84 -12.91
C GLY A 39 -11.90 4.54 -13.38
N GLU A 40 -11.49 5.69 -12.84
CA GLU A 40 -10.27 6.39 -13.24
C GLU A 40 -9.38 6.75 -12.04
N PHE A 41 -8.07 6.89 -12.27
CA PHE A 41 -7.16 7.38 -11.23
C PHE A 41 -7.22 8.92 -11.18
N PRO A 42 -7.34 9.54 -9.98
CA PRO A 42 -7.32 10.99 -9.86
C PRO A 42 -5.99 11.59 -10.36
N GLU A 43 -6.09 12.64 -11.19
CA GLU A 43 -4.94 13.36 -11.76
C GLU A 43 -4.84 14.81 -11.23
N GLY A 44 -3.66 15.43 -11.41
CA GLY A 44 -3.41 16.81 -11.03
C GLY A 44 -3.61 17.06 -9.53
N ASP A 45 -4.36 18.11 -9.20
CA ASP A 45 -4.64 18.53 -7.82
C ASP A 45 -5.58 17.60 -7.05
N HIS A 46 -6.28 16.69 -7.75
CA HIS A 46 -7.17 15.70 -7.13
C HIS A 46 -6.43 14.44 -6.65
N ARG A 47 -5.12 14.40 -6.88
CA ARG A 47 -4.30 13.25 -6.59
C ARG A 47 -4.03 13.14 -5.09
N ALA A 48 -4.02 11.90 -4.60
CA ALA A 48 -3.72 11.62 -3.19
C ALA A 48 -2.37 12.23 -2.76
N GLU A 49 -2.36 12.82 -1.57
CA GLU A 49 -1.17 13.40 -0.98
C GLU A 49 -0.13 12.34 -0.61
N ILE A 50 1.13 12.76 -0.53
CA ILE A 50 2.20 11.95 0.05
C ILE A 50 2.17 12.18 1.56
N LEU A 51 1.95 11.11 2.32
CA LEU A 51 1.81 11.14 3.77
C LEU A 51 3.00 10.44 4.44
N PRO A 52 3.40 10.88 5.65
CA PRO A 52 4.38 10.15 6.44
C PRO A 52 3.84 8.79 6.90
N ILE A 53 4.71 7.80 7.05
CA ILE A 53 4.38 6.54 7.74
C ILE A 53 4.63 6.75 9.24
N ASP A 54 3.61 7.23 9.95
CA ASP A 54 3.56 7.35 11.41
C ASP A 54 2.63 6.29 12.03
N GLN A 55 2.34 6.35 13.34
CA GLN A 55 1.48 5.39 14.03
C GLN A 55 0.04 5.28 13.46
N ASN A 56 -0.41 6.26 12.68
CA ASN A 56 -1.75 6.31 12.11
C ASN A 56 -1.79 5.88 10.64
N ALA A 57 -0.67 5.40 10.07
CA ALA A 57 -0.58 4.93 8.69
C ALA A 57 -1.27 3.56 8.49
N VAL A 58 -2.58 3.54 8.71
CA VAL A 58 -3.48 2.40 8.54
C VAL A 58 -4.23 2.56 7.23
N LEU A 59 -4.06 1.60 6.33
CA LEU A 59 -4.69 1.58 5.01
C LEU A 59 -5.81 0.56 4.98
N GLU A 60 -6.94 0.95 4.40
CA GLU A 60 -8.08 0.07 4.18
C GLU A 60 -8.26 -0.16 2.69
N PHE A 61 -8.43 -1.43 2.33
CA PHE A 61 -8.67 -1.84 0.96
C PHE A 61 -9.98 -2.61 0.89
N ASN A 62 -10.78 -2.34 -0.13
CA ASN A 62 -11.95 -3.16 -0.41
C ASN A 62 -11.48 -4.54 -0.91
N ALA A 63 -11.87 -5.60 -0.21
CA ALA A 63 -11.43 -6.96 -0.49
C ALA A 63 -11.89 -7.45 -1.87
N HIS A 64 -13.09 -7.06 -2.31
CA HIS A 64 -13.63 -7.44 -3.61
C HIS A 64 -12.81 -6.81 -4.75
N ARG A 65 -12.46 -5.53 -4.59
CA ARG A 65 -11.59 -4.83 -5.55
C ARG A 65 -10.19 -5.43 -5.59
N LEU A 66 -9.60 -5.75 -4.44
CA LEU A 66 -8.28 -6.40 -4.37
C LEU A 66 -8.26 -7.78 -5.06
N LEU A 67 -9.34 -8.55 -4.92
CA LEU A 67 -9.44 -9.88 -5.51
C LEU A 67 -9.99 -9.89 -6.95
N GLY A 68 -10.45 -8.75 -7.46
CA GLY A 68 -11.14 -8.68 -8.76
C GLY A 68 -12.46 -9.46 -8.80
N VAL A 69 -13.16 -9.59 -7.67
CA VAL A 69 -14.46 -10.26 -7.59
C VAL A 69 -15.62 -9.25 -7.52
N PRO A 70 -16.83 -9.60 -7.97
CA PRO A 70 -17.99 -8.73 -7.85
C PRO A 70 -18.27 -8.32 -6.39
N ALA A 71 -18.80 -7.10 -6.19
CA ALA A 71 -19.09 -6.56 -4.86
C ALA A 71 -20.12 -7.38 -4.06
N ASN A 72 -20.96 -8.17 -4.74
CA ASN A 72 -21.95 -9.06 -4.13
C ASN A 72 -21.47 -10.52 -3.99
N ALA A 73 -20.25 -10.84 -4.45
CA ALA A 73 -19.72 -12.19 -4.34
C ALA A 73 -19.37 -12.50 -2.87
N VAL A 74 -19.63 -13.73 -2.43
CA VAL A 74 -19.24 -14.16 -1.08
C VAL A 74 -17.70 -14.22 -1.01
N LEU A 75 -17.12 -13.50 -0.04
CA LEU A 75 -15.68 -13.55 0.22
C LEU A 75 -15.30 -14.86 0.91
N HIS A 76 -14.06 -15.29 0.72
CA HIS A 76 -13.54 -16.46 1.41
C HIS A 76 -13.59 -16.25 2.94
N PRO A 77 -13.97 -17.26 3.76
CA PRO A 77 -14.21 -17.10 5.20
C PRO A 77 -13.05 -16.56 6.05
N GLY A 78 -11.84 -16.51 5.49
CA GLY A 78 -10.64 -15.95 6.16
C GLY A 78 -10.24 -14.56 5.69
N LEU A 79 -11.00 -13.92 4.79
CA LEU A 79 -10.67 -12.61 4.25
C LEU A 79 -11.58 -11.54 4.83
N ASN A 80 -10.96 -10.58 5.52
CA ASN A 80 -11.67 -9.41 6.04
C ASN A 80 -12.04 -8.46 4.90
N ASN A 81 -13.17 -7.76 5.06
CA ASN A 81 -13.53 -6.63 4.21
C ASN A 81 -14.03 -5.47 5.10
N PRO A 82 -13.28 -4.36 5.19
CA PRO A 82 -12.05 -4.06 4.45
C PRO A 82 -10.83 -4.89 4.91
N VAL A 83 -9.86 -5.05 4.00
CA VAL A 83 -8.52 -5.55 4.33
C VAL A 83 -7.73 -4.38 4.90
N VAL A 84 -7.22 -4.54 6.13
CA VAL A 84 -6.52 -3.49 6.86
C VAL A 84 -5.01 -3.77 6.87
N VAL A 85 -4.21 -2.79 6.46
CA VAL A 85 -2.74 -2.85 6.47
C VAL A 85 -2.19 -1.69 7.29
N ASN A 86 -1.52 -1.99 8.41
CA ASN A 86 -0.84 -0.98 9.21
C ASN A 86 0.64 -0.86 8.79
N LEU A 87 0.98 0.19 8.03
CA LEU A 87 2.34 0.41 7.53
C LEU A 87 3.36 0.68 8.64
N SER A 88 2.93 1.27 9.76
CA SER A 88 3.84 1.52 10.90
C SER A 88 4.37 0.21 11.49
N VAL A 89 3.51 -0.80 11.60
CA VAL A 89 3.88 -2.15 12.06
C VAL A 89 4.85 -2.79 11.07
N GLN A 90 4.62 -2.65 9.76
CA GLN A 90 5.50 -3.19 8.74
C GLN A 90 6.90 -2.54 8.76
N VAL A 91 6.96 -1.22 8.89
CA VAL A 91 8.25 -0.50 9.01
C VAL A 91 8.99 -0.89 10.27
N GLU A 92 8.29 -1.08 11.40
CA GLU A 92 8.91 -1.52 12.65
C GLU A 92 9.45 -2.96 12.56
N GLN A 93 8.70 -3.88 11.93
CA GLN A 93 9.20 -5.22 11.64
C GLN A 93 10.44 -5.18 10.74
N LEU A 94 10.45 -4.31 9.73
CA LEU A 94 11.60 -4.11 8.87
C LEU A 94 12.82 -3.58 9.66
N ARG A 95 12.63 -2.60 10.56
CA ARG A 95 13.70 -2.11 11.46
C ARG A 95 14.33 -3.23 12.27
N ARG A 96 13.51 -4.10 12.86
CA ARG A 96 13.99 -5.25 13.66
C ARG A 96 14.78 -6.23 12.79
N SER A 97 14.31 -6.52 11.58
CA SER A 97 15.02 -7.40 10.65
C SER A 97 16.39 -6.85 10.22
N MET A 98 16.51 -5.52 10.09
CA MET A 98 17.78 -4.86 9.76
C MET A 98 18.75 -4.80 10.95
N ALA A 99 18.24 -4.82 12.18
CA ALA A 99 19.05 -4.83 13.40
C ALA A 99 19.50 -6.24 13.81
N ALA A 100 18.84 -7.29 13.33
CA ALA A 100 19.23 -8.67 13.61
C ALA A 100 20.59 -8.99 12.94
N PRO A 101 21.52 -9.66 13.65
CA PRO A 101 22.74 -10.15 13.03
C PRO A 101 22.38 -11.09 11.89
N ARG A 102 22.96 -10.88 10.70
CA ARG A 102 22.89 -11.88 9.63
C ARG A 102 23.72 -13.08 10.07
N GLU A 103 23.07 -14.10 10.63
CA GLU A 103 23.67 -15.42 10.78
C GLU A 103 24.08 -15.89 9.37
N ARG A 104 25.37 -15.83 9.07
CA ARG A 104 25.92 -16.45 7.87
C ARG A 104 25.93 -17.95 8.13
N PRO A 105 25.32 -18.78 7.26
CA PRO A 105 25.54 -20.21 7.32
C PRO A 105 27.04 -20.46 7.12
N ILE A 106 27.60 -21.30 7.99
CA ILE A 106 28.99 -21.78 7.95
C ILE A 106 29.10 -22.85 6.86
#